data_AF-A0AAV0CLM9-F1
#
_entry.id   AF-A0AAV0CLM9-F1
#
_cell.length_a   1.000
_cell.length_b   1.000
_cell.length_c   1.000
_cell.angle_alpha   90.00
_cell.angle_beta   90.00
_cell.angle_gamma   90.00
#
_symmetry.space_group_name_H-M   'P 1'
#
loop_
_entity.id
_entity.type
_entity.pdbx_description
1 polymer ?
#
loop_
_entity_poly.entity_id
_entity_poly.type
_entity_poly.pdbx_seq_one_letter_code
_entity_poly.pdbx_strand_id
1 'polypeptide(L)'
;MSFFGILQSLLFVSFFLIKCDGTDDEFLVNATLVRSDPEAVCLTGKPAAYYFDHGFGDGVRNWLVYLEGGAWCNLPEYCATAYAHTRNLTLDPKPYSFKDILSKKKEENPDFFNWNRAVIWYCDGSSFTSDSQKVYEYNGTKIYFRGARIYKAVMHELLYKLGMTTAKN
;
A
#
# COMPACT_ATOMS: atom_id res chain seq x y z
N MET A 1 58.00 20.79 48.57
CA MET A 1 56.82 20.79 49.44
C MET A 1 55.66 21.40 48.67
N SER A 2 54.61 20.61 48.44
CA SER A 2 53.21 21.04 48.29
C SER A 2 52.79 21.83 47.05
N PHE A 3 51.70 21.56 46.32
CA PHE A 3 50.75 20.44 46.28
C PHE A 3 50.08 20.48 44.88
N PHE A 4 49.74 19.31 44.36
CA PHE A 4 49.04 19.03 43.10
C PHE A 4 47.51 19.30 43.21
N GLY A 5 46.85 19.55 42.07
CA GLY A 5 45.38 19.43 41.87
C GLY A 5 44.61 20.70 42.28
N ILE A 6 43.77 21.30 41.45
CA ILE A 6 42.53 20.73 40.89
C ILE A 6 42.26 21.44 39.55
N LEU A 7 42.34 20.71 38.44
CA LEU A 7 41.75 21.15 37.16
C LEU A 7 40.36 20.52 37.11
N GLN A 8 39.35 21.34 37.38
CA GLN A 8 37.96 20.95 37.42
C GLN A 8 37.53 20.59 35.99
N SER A 9 37.38 19.29 35.74
CA SER A 9 36.83 18.72 34.52
C SER A 9 35.38 19.16 34.35
N LEU A 10 35.18 20.21 33.54
CA LEU A 10 33.85 20.58 33.03
C LEU A 10 33.38 19.49 32.07
N LEU A 11 32.69 18.48 32.63
CA LEU A 11 31.79 17.61 31.89
C LEU A 11 30.66 18.49 31.32
N PHE A 12 30.85 19.00 30.10
CA PHE A 12 29.74 19.43 29.26
C PHE A 12 28.94 18.19 28.89
N VAL A 13 28.06 17.75 29.78
CA VAL A 13 26.94 16.90 29.41
C VAL A 13 26.02 17.78 28.59
N SER A 14 26.30 17.85 27.29
CA SER A 14 25.35 18.32 26.31
C SER A 14 24.16 17.38 26.37
N PHE A 15 23.18 17.71 27.22
CA PHE A 15 21.80 17.29 27.04
C PHE A 15 21.36 17.87 25.69
N PHE A 16 21.71 17.18 24.60
CA PHE A 16 20.93 17.28 23.39
C PHE A 16 19.54 16.81 23.79
N LEU A 17 18.67 17.78 24.05
CA LEU A 17 17.24 17.58 23.96
C LEU A 17 17.02 17.03 22.57
N ILE A 18 16.89 15.70 22.46
CA ILE A 18 16.32 15.06 21.29
C ILE A 18 14.89 15.58 21.26
N LYS A 19 14.72 16.69 20.54
CA LYS A 19 13.42 17.14 20.11
C LYS A 19 12.99 16.07 19.10
N CYS A 20 12.29 15.05 19.58
CA CYS A 20 11.42 14.27 18.70
C CYS A 20 10.32 15.22 18.27
N ASP A 21 10.62 16.09 17.30
CA ASP A 21 9.61 16.86 16.59
C ASP A 21 8.98 15.93 15.55
N GLY A 22 8.38 14.85 16.05
CA GLY A 22 7.74 13.80 15.28
C GLY A 22 6.25 14.03 15.26
N THR A 23 5.81 15.12 14.63
CA THR A 23 4.52 15.08 13.95
C THR A 23 4.80 14.58 12.54
N ASP A 24 5.09 13.27 12.43
CA ASP A 24 5.02 12.62 11.14
C ASP A 24 3.56 12.68 10.70
N ASP A 25 3.24 13.70 9.91
CA ASP A 25 1.97 13.82 9.23
C ASP A 25 1.85 12.59 8.33
N GLU A 26 1.09 11.60 8.78
CA GLU A 26 1.02 10.29 8.13
C GLU A 26 0.49 10.50 6.71
N PHE A 27 1.29 10.13 5.71
CA PHE A 27 0.91 10.33 4.32
C PHE A 27 -0.13 9.29 3.89
N LEU A 28 -1.39 9.54 4.24
CA LEU A 28 -2.52 8.68 3.96
C LEU A 28 -3.12 8.99 2.58
N VAL A 29 -3.28 7.95 1.77
CA VAL A 29 -3.90 8.02 0.44
C VAL A 29 -5.23 7.28 0.48
N ASN A 30 -6.29 7.92 0.00
CA ASN A 30 -7.63 7.32 -0.05
C ASN A 30 -7.76 6.32 -1.20
N ALA A 31 -8.59 5.30 -1.00
CA ALA A 31 -8.87 4.30 -2.01
C ALA A 31 -9.72 4.87 -3.16
N THR A 32 -9.40 4.45 -4.38
CA THR A 32 -10.21 4.64 -5.59
C THR A 32 -10.77 3.29 -6.01
N LEU A 33 -12.10 3.18 -6.08
CA LEU A 33 -12.76 1.95 -6.54
C LEU A 33 -12.57 1.79 -8.05
N VAL A 34 -12.27 0.57 -8.48
CA VAL A 34 -12.16 0.18 -9.88
C VAL A 34 -13.53 0.23 -10.54
N ARG A 35 -13.62 0.88 -11.70
CA ARG A 35 -14.88 1.05 -12.45
C ARG A 35 -14.83 0.53 -13.88
N SER A 36 -13.64 0.20 -14.41
CA SER A 36 -13.49 -0.29 -15.78
C SER A 36 -13.99 -1.72 -15.98
N ASP A 37 -14.05 -2.53 -14.92
CA ASP A 37 -14.56 -3.90 -14.96
C ASP A 37 -15.42 -4.17 -13.71
N PRO A 38 -16.75 -4.26 -13.84
CA PRO A 38 -17.65 -4.57 -12.72
C PRO A 38 -17.40 -5.95 -12.08
N GLU A 39 -16.76 -6.88 -12.78
CA GLU A 39 -16.44 -8.22 -12.27
C GLU A 39 -15.07 -8.27 -11.57
N ALA A 40 -14.31 -7.17 -11.58
CA ALA A 40 -13.09 -7.02 -10.79
C ALA A 40 -13.45 -6.77 -9.32
N VAL A 41 -13.92 -7.83 -8.66
CA VAL A 41 -14.37 -7.81 -7.28
C VAL A 41 -13.43 -8.56 -6.34
N CYS A 42 -13.33 -8.08 -5.11
CA CYS A 42 -12.64 -8.73 -4.00
C CYS A 42 -13.25 -10.09 -3.65
N LEU A 43 -12.59 -10.83 -2.76
CA LEU A 43 -12.99 -12.15 -2.29
C LEU A 43 -14.45 -12.20 -1.81
N THR A 44 -14.93 -11.12 -1.20
CA THR A 44 -16.28 -10.94 -0.64
C THR A 44 -17.29 -10.34 -1.62
N GLY A 45 -16.89 -10.08 -2.87
CA GLY A 45 -17.76 -9.53 -3.93
C GLY A 45 -17.82 -7.99 -3.99
N LYS A 46 -17.12 -7.27 -3.10
CA LYS A 46 -17.00 -5.81 -3.20
C LYS A 46 -16.13 -5.39 -4.38
N PRO A 47 -16.34 -4.22 -4.99
CA PRO A 47 -15.44 -3.71 -6.02
C PRO A 47 -13.99 -3.64 -5.51
N ALA A 48 -13.05 -4.02 -6.36
CA ALA A 48 -11.63 -3.82 -6.07
C ALA A 48 -11.26 -2.34 -6.02
N ALA A 49 -10.10 -2.04 -5.47
CA ALA A 49 -9.62 -0.66 -5.33
C ALA A 49 -8.11 -0.56 -5.54
N TYR A 50 -7.65 0.67 -5.75
CA TYR A 50 -6.25 1.04 -5.74
C TYR A 50 -6.07 2.40 -5.08
N TYR A 51 -4.85 2.70 -4.66
CA TYR A 51 -4.46 3.98 -4.08
C TYR A 51 -3.50 4.64 -5.06
N PHE A 52 -3.62 5.96 -5.25
CA PHE A 52 -2.80 6.66 -6.23
C PHE A 52 -2.36 8.03 -5.73
N ASP A 53 -1.08 8.32 -5.94
CA ASP A 53 -0.48 9.62 -5.70
C ASP A 53 0.33 10.07 -6.92
N HIS A 54 0.17 11.34 -7.30
CA HIS A 54 0.77 11.89 -8.51
C HIS A 54 2.26 12.17 -8.32
N GLY A 55 3.05 11.80 -9.33
CA GLY A 55 4.45 12.20 -9.42
C GLY A 55 4.60 13.69 -9.71
N PHE A 56 5.81 14.21 -9.49
CA PHE A 56 6.13 15.63 -9.71
C PHE A 56 7.55 15.82 -10.26
N GLY A 57 7.81 17.01 -10.80
CA GLY A 57 9.12 17.35 -11.38
C GLY A 57 9.50 16.45 -12.55
N ASP A 58 10.73 15.94 -12.56
CA ASP A 58 11.24 15.02 -13.57
C ASP A 58 10.69 13.58 -13.42
N GLY A 59 10.09 13.25 -12.28
CA GLY A 59 9.48 11.94 -11.99
C GLY A 59 8.08 11.73 -12.56
N VAL A 60 7.44 12.74 -13.16
CA VAL A 60 6.03 12.69 -13.64
C VAL A 60 5.78 11.62 -14.70
N ARG A 61 6.82 11.11 -15.37
CA ARG A 61 6.72 10.02 -16.36
C ARG A 61 7.25 8.68 -15.85
N ASN A 62 7.62 8.58 -14.58
CA ASN A 62 8.06 7.33 -13.99
C ASN A 62 6.99 6.81 -13.03
N TRP A 63 6.85 5.49 -12.95
CA TRP A 63 5.77 4.83 -12.24
C TRP A 63 6.28 3.74 -11.31
N LEU A 64 5.78 3.75 -10.07
CA LEU A 64 5.93 2.68 -9.11
C LEU A 64 4.55 2.06 -8.85
N VAL A 65 4.34 0.84 -9.34
CA VAL A 65 3.13 0.06 -9.07
C VAL A 65 3.46 -1.01 -8.04
N TYR A 66 2.91 -0.87 -6.84
CA TYR A 66 3.12 -1.76 -5.71
C TYR A 66 1.95 -2.73 -5.55
N LEU A 67 2.28 -4.02 -5.50
CA LEU A 67 1.31 -5.08 -5.22
C LEU A 67 1.35 -5.38 -3.72
N GLU A 68 0.28 -5.03 -3.01
CA GLU A 68 0.16 -5.35 -1.60
C GLU A 68 0.18 -6.87 -1.38
N GLY A 69 0.82 -7.33 -0.31
CA GLY A 69 0.79 -8.73 0.11
C GLY A 69 -0.31 -9.03 1.14
N GLY A 70 -0.39 -10.28 1.59
CA GLY A 70 -1.32 -10.65 2.66
C GLY A 70 -1.68 -12.13 2.71
N ALA A 71 -0.69 -13.01 2.48
CA ALA A 71 -0.88 -14.45 2.33
C ALA A 71 -1.95 -14.82 1.29
N TRP A 72 -2.46 -16.04 1.28
CA TRP A 72 -3.52 -16.51 0.38
C TRP A 72 -4.45 -17.47 1.13
N CYS A 73 -5.57 -17.82 0.52
CA CYS A 73 -6.48 -18.83 1.02
C CYS A 73 -6.86 -19.82 -0.10
N ASN A 74 -7.01 -21.10 0.23
CA ASN A 74 -7.20 -22.18 -0.76
C ASN A 74 -8.43 -23.07 -0.50
N LEU A 75 -9.07 -22.95 0.67
CA LEU A 75 -10.29 -23.69 1.02
C LEU A 75 -11.45 -22.70 1.13
N PRO A 76 -12.58 -22.91 0.41
CA PRO A 76 -13.70 -21.96 0.42
C PRO A 76 -14.21 -21.60 1.82
N GLU A 77 -14.27 -22.58 2.73
CA GLU A 77 -14.63 -22.37 4.13
C GLU A 77 -13.67 -21.41 4.86
N TYR A 78 -12.36 -21.67 4.77
CA TYR A 78 -11.34 -20.83 5.39
C TYR A 78 -11.31 -19.42 4.78
N CYS A 79 -11.47 -19.33 3.45
CA CYS A 79 -11.58 -18.07 2.73
C CYS A 79 -12.78 -17.24 3.19
N ALA A 80 -13.95 -17.87 3.29
CA ALA A 80 -15.20 -17.21 3.66
C ALA A 80 -15.26 -16.78 5.13
N THR A 81 -14.51 -17.44 6.00
CA THR A 81 -14.52 -17.21 7.44
C THR A 81 -13.23 -16.50 7.88
N ALA A 82 -12.26 -17.24 8.39
CA ALA A 82 -11.09 -16.71 9.07
C ALA A 82 -10.28 -15.75 8.20
N TYR A 83 -10.06 -16.05 6.92
CA TYR A 83 -9.25 -15.21 6.04
C TYR A 83 -9.91 -13.86 5.77
N ALA A 84 -11.15 -13.84 5.26
CA ALA A 84 -11.87 -12.61 4.95
C ALA A 84 -12.05 -11.71 6.18
N HIS A 85 -12.32 -12.29 7.35
CA HIS A 85 -12.43 -11.53 8.60
C HIS A 85 -11.08 -10.96 9.06
N THR A 86 -10.03 -11.77 9.11
CA THR A 86 -8.69 -11.32 9.56
C THR A 86 -8.13 -10.22 8.66
N ARG A 87 -8.47 -10.27 7.37
CA ARG A 87 -8.05 -9.27 6.36
C ARG A 87 -9.03 -8.10 6.22
N ASN A 88 -10.11 -8.05 7.02
CA ASN A 88 -11.15 -7.02 6.96
C ASN A 88 -11.78 -6.82 5.56
N LEU A 89 -11.86 -7.88 4.75
CA LEU A 89 -12.37 -7.80 3.37
C LEU A 89 -13.88 -7.58 3.28
N THR A 90 -14.58 -7.64 4.42
CA THR A 90 -16.01 -7.31 4.52
C THR A 90 -16.24 -5.81 4.71
N LEU A 91 -15.22 -5.03 5.08
CA LEU A 91 -15.27 -3.59 5.26
C LEU A 91 -14.84 -2.86 3.99
N ASP A 92 -15.02 -1.55 3.94
CA ASP A 92 -14.52 -0.74 2.83
C ASP A 92 -13.01 -0.52 2.99
N PRO A 93 -12.27 -0.36 1.88
CA PRO A 93 -10.84 -0.11 1.94
C PRO A 93 -10.57 1.17 2.72
N LYS A 94 -9.69 1.06 3.72
CA LYS A 94 -9.26 2.20 4.55
C LYS A 94 -8.16 2.97 3.82
N PRO A 95 -7.91 4.25 4.20
CA PRO A 95 -6.75 4.98 3.68
C PRO A 95 -5.45 4.19 3.90
N TYR A 96 -4.57 4.21 2.90
CA TYR A 96 -3.31 3.49 2.90
C TYR A 96 -2.15 4.43 3.20
N SER A 97 -1.26 4.03 4.11
CA SER A 97 -0.10 4.81 4.53
C SER A 97 1.06 4.63 3.54
N PHE A 98 1.39 5.69 2.81
CA PHE A 98 2.49 5.72 1.85
C PHE A 98 3.79 6.06 2.58
N LYS A 99 4.57 5.01 2.86
CA LYS A 99 5.85 5.06 3.59
C LYS A 99 6.92 4.24 2.87
N ASP A 100 8.14 4.27 3.38
CA ASP A 100 9.27 3.51 2.83
C ASP A 100 9.42 3.80 1.33
N ILE A 101 9.42 2.78 0.46
CA ILE A 101 9.52 2.93 -1.01
C ILE A 101 8.34 3.72 -1.64
N LEU A 102 7.24 3.92 -0.91
CA LEU A 102 6.09 4.72 -1.34
C LEU A 102 6.12 6.14 -0.77
N SER A 103 7.08 6.48 0.10
CA SER A 103 7.17 7.81 0.70
C SER A 103 7.45 8.86 -0.37
N LYS A 104 6.89 10.06 -0.18
CA LYS A 104 7.19 11.25 -0.98
C LYS A 104 8.33 12.10 -0.40
N LYS A 105 8.85 11.73 0.77
CA LYS A 105 10.01 12.36 1.39
C LYS A 105 11.28 11.76 0.79
N LYS A 106 12.16 12.61 0.26
CA LYS A 106 13.39 12.17 -0.41
C LYS A 106 14.35 11.47 0.54
N GLU A 107 14.28 11.81 1.83
CA GLU A 107 15.11 11.23 2.89
C GLU A 107 14.74 9.77 3.18
N GLU A 108 13.47 9.40 2.96
CA GLU A 108 12.96 8.04 3.13
C GLU A 108 12.97 7.23 1.83
N ASN A 109 12.76 7.89 0.69
CA ASN A 109 12.65 7.29 -0.64
C ASN A 109 13.52 8.03 -1.67
N PRO A 110 14.85 7.93 -1.60
CA PRO A 110 15.74 8.73 -2.44
C PRO A 110 15.55 8.53 -3.94
N ASP A 111 15.11 7.33 -4.35
CA ASP A 111 15.03 6.92 -5.74
C ASP A 111 13.68 7.24 -6.40
N PHE A 112 12.57 7.10 -5.65
CA PHE A 112 11.21 7.14 -6.21
C PHE A 112 10.28 8.20 -5.57
N PHE A 113 10.80 9.07 -4.69
CA PHE A 113 9.96 10.05 -3.96
C PHE A 113 9.13 10.98 -4.85
N ASN A 114 9.51 11.18 -6.11
CA ASN A 114 8.79 12.04 -7.05
C ASN A 114 8.12 11.30 -8.23
N TRP A 115 8.12 9.96 -8.21
CA TRP A 115 7.43 9.14 -9.22
C TRP A 115 5.92 9.13 -8.98
N ASN A 116 5.14 8.74 -9.98
CA ASN A 116 3.75 8.35 -9.75
C ASN A 116 3.74 7.05 -8.94
N ARG A 117 2.92 6.96 -7.91
CA ARG A 117 2.86 5.78 -7.03
C ARG A 117 1.44 5.24 -6.99
N ALA A 118 1.30 3.97 -7.31
CA ALA A 118 0.04 3.25 -7.22
C ALA A 118 0.20 2.03 -6.32
N VAL A 119 -0.75 1.81 -5.41
CA VAL A 119 -0.84 0.56 -4.63
C VAL A 119 -2.12 -0.17 -5.05
N ILE A 120 -2.00 -1.42 -5.46
CA ILE A 120 -3.16 -2.27 -5.73
C ILE A 120 -3.61 -2.91 -4.42
N TRP A 121 -4.85 -2.65 -4.00
CA TRP A 121 -5.38 -3.21 -2.76
C TRP A 121 -5.49 -4.73 -2.88
N TYR A 122 -4.82 -5.45 -1.98
CA TYR A 122 -4.84 -6.91 -2.00
C TYR A 122 -6.06 -7.46 -1.29
N CYS A 123 -7.10 -7.77 -2.08
CA CYS A 123 -8.38 -8.22 -1.58
C CYS A 123 -8.90 -9.52 -2.23
N ASP A 124 -8.12 -10.18 -3.08
CA ASP A 124 -8.55 -11.40 -3.80
C ASP A 124 -8.18 -12.71 -3.11
N GLY A 125 -7.26 -12.70 -2.14
CA GLY A 125 -6.81 -13.89 -1.42
C GLY A 125 -6.12 -14.97 -2.28
N SER A 126 -5.67 -14.62 -3.50
CA SER A 126 -5.07 -15.53 -4.48
C SER A 126 -3.83 -14.95 -5.15
N SER A 127 -3.13 -14.04 -4.48
CA SER A 127 -1.88 -13.41 -4.93
C SER A 127 -1.99 -12.78 -6.33
N PHE A 128 -3.14 -12.19 -6.68
CA PHE A 128 -3.41 -11.63 -8.01
C PHE A 128 -3.36 -12.64 -9.17
N THR A 129 -3.45 -13.94 -8.93
CA THR A 129 -3.27 -14.97 -9.98
C THR A 129 -4.57 -15.55 -10.55
N SER A 130 -5.71 -15.37 -9.88
CA SER A 130 -6.96 -16.05 -10.24
C SER A 130 -7.90 -15.24 -11.14
N ASP A 131 -8.64 -15.92 -12.02
CA ASP A 131 -9.86 -15.37 -12.64
C ASP A 131 -10.91 -16.49 -12.81
N SER A 132 -11.35 -17.04 -11.68
CA SER A 132 -12.28 -18.17 -11.64
C SER A 132 -13.69 -17.72 -12.03
N GLN A 133 -14.23 -18.26 -13.11
CA GLN A 133 -15.65 -18.09 -13.45
C GLN A 133 -16.60 -18.74 -12.43
N LYS A 134 -16.09 -19.71 -11.66
CA LYS A 134 -16.83 -20.34 -10.58
C LYS A 134 -16.84 -19.42 -9.35
N VAL A 135 -18.05 -19.12 -8.89
CA VAL A 135 -18.30 -18.54 -7.56
C VAL A 135 -18.47 -19.68 -6.57
N TYR A 136 -17.70 -19.66 -5.49
CA TYR A 136 -17.84 -20.63 -4.40
C TYR A 136 -18.82 -20.09 -3.37
N GLU A 137 -19.48 -20.98 -2.65
CA GLU A 137 -20.39 -20.61 -1.57
C GLU A 137 -20.12 -21.48 -0.35
N TYR A 138 -20.08 -20.86 0.82
CA TYR A 138 -19.99 -21.55 2.11
C TYR A 138 -20.89 -20.82 3.11
N ASN A 139 -21.87 -21.55 3.68
CA ASN A 139 -22.87 -21.00 4.62
C ASN A 139 -23.56 -19.71 4.13
N GLY A 140 -23.91 -19.65 2.84
CA GLY A 140 -24.56 -18.48 2.21
C GLY A 140 -23.61 -17.34 1.85
N THR A 141 -22.32 -17.42 2.22
CA THR A 141 -21.31 -16.44 1.82
C THR A 141 -20.69 -16.83 0.49
N LYS A 142 -20.80 -15.95 -0.51
CA LYS A 142 -20.19 -16.11 -1.82
C LYS A 142 -18.73 -15.67 -1.82
N ILE A 143 -17.89 -16.42 -2.54
CA ILE A 143 -16.45 -16.22 -2.62
C ILE A 143 -16.01 -16.14 -4.09
N TYR A 144 -15.28 -15.07 -4.39
CA TYR A 144 -14.85 -14.71 -5.74
C TYR A 144 -13.33 -14.68 -5.83
N PHE A 145 -12.76 -15.55 -6.66
CA PHE A 145 -11.32 -15.54 -6.94
C PHE A 145 -11.06 -14.79 -8.25
N ARG A 146 -10.80 -13.49 -8.14
CA ARG A 146 -10.66 -12.55 -9.26
C ARG A 146 -9.32 -11.83 -9.32
N GLY A 147 -8.28 -12.33 -8.65
CA GLY A 147 -7.00 -11.62 -8.51
C GLY A 147 -6.38 -11.10 -9.81
N ALA A 148 -6.26 -11.94 -10.84
CA ALA A 148 -5.73 -11.56 -12.15
C ALA A 148 -6.65 -10.58 -12.89
N ARG A 149 -7.97 -10.68 -12.69
CA ARG A 149 -8.95 -9.74 -13.23
C ARG A 149 -8.81 -8.37 -12.58
N ILE A 150 -8.68 -8.33 -11.25
CA ILE A 150 -8.41 -7.10 -10.49
C ILE A 150 -7.14 -6.43 -10.99
N TYR A 151 -6.03 -7.17 -11.07
CA TYR A 151 -4.77 -6.64 -11.57
C TYR A 151 -4.93 -6.01 -12.97
N LYS A 152 -5.55 -6.73 -13.92
CA LYS A 152 -5.79 -6.22 -15.27
C LYS A 152 -6.66 -4.97 -15.29
N ALA A 153 -7.73 -4.94 -14.49
CA ALA A 153 -8.65 -3.81 -14.42
C ALA A 153 -7.96 -2.57 -13.84
N VAL A 154 -7.19 -2.71 -12.76
CA VAL A 154 -6.41 -1.61 -12.19
C VAL A 154 -5.36 -1.12 -13.18
N MET A 155 -4.58 -2.01 -13.80
CA MET A 155 -3.59 -1.63 -14.81
C MET A 155 -4.22 -0.89 -16.00
N HIS A 156 -5.41 -1.29 -16.43
CA HIS A 156 -6.17 -0.60 -17.46
C HIS A 156 -6.52 0.84 -17.02
N GLU A 157 -6.96 1.05 -15.79
CA GLU A 157 -7.24 2.40 -15.28
C GLU A 157 -5.96 3.24 -15.11
N LEU A 158 -4.86 2.66 -14.64
CA LEU A 158 -3.57 3.35 -14.57
C LEU A 158 -3.10 3.81 -15.97
N LEU A 159 -3.17 2.92 -16.97
CA LEU A 159 -2.77 3.19 -18.35
C LEU A 159 -3.62 4.29 -19.00
N TYR A 160 -4.94 4.12 -18.98
CA TYR A 160 -5.83 4.90 -19.84
C TYR A 160 -6.58 6.02 -19.11
N LYS A 161 -6.73 5.96 -17.78
CA LYS A 161 -7.35 7.05 -17.00
C LYS A 161 -6.33 7.96 -16.32
N LEU A 162 -5.21 7.39 -15.86
CA LEU A 162 -4.20 8.13 -15.09
C LEU A 162 -2.93 8.49 -15.89
N GLY A 163 -2.86 8.09 -17.16
CA GLY A 163 -1.81 8.56 -18.08
C GLY A 163 -0.53 7.74 -18.10
N MET A 164 -0.52 6.54 -17.52
CA MET A 164 0.66 5.64 -17.51
C MET A 164 1.05 5.17 -18.92
N THR A 165 0.18 5.33 -19.93
CA THR A 165 0.53 5.13 -21.34
C THR A 165 1.72 5.97 -21.83
N THR A 166 2.03 7.07 -21.15
CA THR A 166 3.18 7.96 -21.47
C THR A 166 4.41 7.71 -20.57
N ALA A 167 4.39 6.63 -19.79
CA ALA A 167 5.47 6.27 -18.89
C ALA A 167 6.79 6.04 -19.64
N LYS A 168 7.89 6.39 -18.97
CA LYS A 168 9.26 6.13 -19.40
C LYS A 168 9.90 4.99 -18.63
N ASN A 169 9.56 4.86 -17.35
CA ASN A 169 9.96 3.79 -16.44
C ASN A 169 8.76 3.34 -15.63
#